data_AF-A0A942H797-F1
#
_entry.id   AF-A0A942H797-F1
#
_cell.length_a   1.000
_cell.length_b   1.000
_cell.length_c   1.000
_cell.angle_alpha   90.00
_cell.angle_beta   90.00
_cell.angle_gamma   90.00
#
_symmetry.space_group_name_H-M   'P 1'
#
loop_
_entity.id
_entity.type
_entity.pdbx_description
1 polymer ?
#
loop_
_entity_poly.entity_id
_entity_poly.type
_entity_poly.pdbx_seq_one_letter_code
_entity_poly.pdbx_strand_id
1 'polypeptide(L)'
;MPSTRGCTKWNIFHYVYAVLHHPAYRERYAANLKRELPRIPFAPEFHAFANAGARLAELHVTYETQPEYPLEKIENPNAKLDWCVEKMKLSKDKQSLVYNDFLTLAGIPAEAFTYRLGNRSALEWVVDQYQVTTDKRSGITNDPNRADDPEYIVRLIGQVITVSVEKCAARVRAIKLGAHASRVL
;
A
#
# COMPACT_ATOMS: atom_id res chain seq x y z
N MET A 1 11.33 -24.88 31.53
CA MET A 1 10.73 -23.57 31.88
C MET A 1 10.28 -22.91 30.59
N PRO A 2 8.98 -22.65 30.37
CA PRO A 2 8.55 -21.91 29.19
C PRO A 2 9.07 -20.48 29.35
N SER A 3 9.83 -19.98 28.37
CA SER A 3 10.34 -18.62 28.40
C SER A 3 9.16 -17.64 28.42
N THR A 4 9.09 -16.81 29.45
CA THR A 4 8.28 -15.59 29.43
C THR A 4 8.79 -14.74 28.28
N ARG A 5 8.04 -14.70 27.16
CA ARG A 5 8.36 -13.82 26.03
C ARG A 5 8.27 -12.38 26.53
N GLY A 6 9.40 -11.79 26.87
CA GLY A 6 9.49 -10.41 27.34
C GLY A 6 8.87 -9.42 26.34
N CYS A 7 8.23 -8.37 26.86
CA CYS A 7 7.75 -7.27 26.05
C CYS A 7 8.92 -6.34 25.69
N THR A 8 9.17 -6.13 24.38
CA THR A 8 10.20 -5.21 23.88
C THR A 8 9.57 -3.92 23.35
N LYS A 9 10.37 -2.86 23.18
CA LYS A 9 9.93 -1.61 22.51
C LYS A 9 9.35 -1.87 21.11
N TRP A 10 9.91 -2.85 20.39
CA TRP A 10 9.43 -3.25 19.07
C TRP A 10 8.07 -3.91 19.15
N ASN A 11 7.82 -4.74 20.16
CA ASN A 11 6.49 -5.33 20.37
C ASN A 11 5.43 -4.24 20.56
N ILE A 12 5.75 -3.17 21.32
CA ILE A 12 4.84 -2.03 21.54
C ILE A 12 4.59 -1.29 20.22
N PHE A 13 5.65 -0.95 19.48
CA PHE A 13 5.53 -0.27 18.20
C PHE A 13 4.63 -1.05 17.22
N HIS A 14 4.91 -2.34 17.04
CA HIS A 14 4.13 -3.18 16.14
C HIS A 14 2.70 -3.42 16.63
N TYR A 15 2.49 -3.54 17.93
CA TYR A 15 1.15 -3.63 18.51
C TYR A 15 0.30 -2.39 18.14
N VAL A 16 0.84 -1.19 18.38
CA VAL A 16 0.17 0.07 18.00
C VAL A 16 -0.10 0.10 16.50
N TYR A 17 0.88 -0.31 15.69
CA TYR A 17 0.74 -0.39 14.24
C TYR A 17 -0.41 -1.29 13.81
N ALA A 18 -0.56 -2.46 14.43
CA ALA A 18 -1.65 -3.39 14.14
C ALA A 18 -3.02 -2.81 14.52
N VAL A 19 -3.15 -2.20 15.70
CA VAL A 19 -4.41 -1.62 16.18
C VAL A 19 -4.89 -0.49 15.25
N LEU A 20 -3.99 0.41 14.83
CA LEU A 20 -4.32 1.51 13.91
C LEU A 20 -4.78 1.03 12.52
N HIS A 21 -4.43 -0.20 12.15
CA HIS A 21 -4.83 -0.86 10.91
C HIS A 21 -6.00 -1.83 11.09
N HIS A 22 -6.49 -2.04 12.31
CA HIS A 22 -7.59 -2.96 12.58
C HIS A 22 -8.93 -2.35 12.13
N PRO A 23 -9.73 -3.03 11.28
CA PRO A 23 -10.97 -2.47 10.74
C PRO A 23 -11.96 -2.04 11.82
N ALA A 24 -12.21 -2.90 12.82
CA ALA A 24 -13.16 -2.60 13.89
C ALA A 24 -12.71 -1.40 14.74
N TYR A 25 -11.40 -1.21 14.95
CA TYR A 25 -10.89 -0.05 15.68
C TYR A 25 -11.14 1.24 14.89
N ARG A 26 -10.83 1.23 13.58
CA ARG A 26 -11.05 2.38 12.70
C ARG A 26 -12.51 2.76 12.56
N GLU A 27 -13.40 1.76 12.52
CA GLU A 27 -14.85 1.97 12.43
C GLU A 27 -15.41 2.51 13.74
N ARG A 28 -15.09 1.85 14.87
CA ARG A 28 -15.59 2.21 16.20
C ARG A 28 -15.18 3.63 16.61
N TYR A 29 -13.93 4.02 16.33
CA TYR A 29 -13.39 5.32 16.74
C TYR A 29 -13.29 6.33 15.58
N ALA A 30 -14.02 6.13 14.48
CA ALA A 30 -13.92 6.96 13.27
C ALA A 30 -14.10 8.47 13.53
N ALA A 31 -14.99 8.84 14.45
CA ALA A 31 -15.23 10.24 14.81
C ALA A 31 -14.06 10.85 15.60
N ASN A 32 -13.48 10.10 16.55
CA ASN A 32 -12.34 10.53 17.35
C ASN A 32 -11.08 10.67 16.49
N LEU A 33 -10.79 9.68 15.63
CA LEU A 33 -9.62 9.67 14.75
C LEU A 33 -9.58 10.86 13.78
N LYS A 34 -10.71 11.53 13.53
CA LYS A 34 -10.79 12.75 12.72
C LYS A 34 -10.48 14.03 13.50
N ARG A 35 -10.54 14.00 14.84
CA ARG A 35 -10.57 15.20 15.70
C ARG A 35 -9.41 15.26 16.70
N GLU A 36 -8.89 14.11 17.10
CA GLU A 36 -7.86 14.00 18.14
C GLU A 36 -6.86 12.88 17.83
N LEU A 37 -5.75 12.87 18.57
CA LEU A 37 -4.74 11.82 18.45
C LEU A 37 -5.30 10.44 18.85
N PRO A 38 -4.93 9.35 18.15
CA PRO A 38 -5.42 8.02 18.47
C PRO A 38 -5.07 7.58 19.89
N ARG A 39 -6.05 7.02 20.61
CA ARG A 39 -5.84 6.34 21.89
C ARG A 39 -5.84 4.84 21.65
N ILE A 40 -4.80 4.15 22.13
CA ILE A 40 -4.60 2.73 21.84
C ILE A 40 -5.11 1.88 23.00
N PRO A 41 -6.19 1.10 22.83
CA PRO A 41 -6.65 0.15 23.86
C PRO A 41 -5.63 -0.98 24.04
N PHE A 42 -5.62 -1.59 25.22
CA PHE A 42 -4.81 -2.78 25.49
C PHE A 42 -5.65 -4.04 25.30
N ALA A 43 -5.28 -4.88 24.34
CA ALA A 43 -5.93 -6.15 24.05
C ALA A 43 -5.21 -7.32 24.76
N PRO A 44 -5.95 -8.30 25.33
CA PRO A 44 -5.39 -9.50 25.93
C PRO A 44 -4.41 -10.25 25.01
N GLU A 45 -4.68 -10.24 23.69
CA GLU A 45 -3.86 -10.89 22.66
C GLU A 45 -2.68 -10.02 22.18
N PHE A 46 -2.05 -9.26 23.07
CA PHE A 46 -0.98 -8.30 22.75
C PHE A 46 0.08 -8.84 21.78
N HIS A 47 0.63 -10.02 22.03
CA HIS A 47 1.67 -10.60 21.18
C HIS A 47 1.17 -11.01 19.78
N ALA A 48 -0.11 -11.40 19.66
CA ALA A 48 -0.68 -11.72 18.35
C ALA A 48 -0.80 -10.45 17.49
N PHE A 49 -1.29 -9.35 18.09
CA PHE A 49 -1.30 -8.04 17.45
C PHE A 49 0.11 -7.54 17.12
N ALA A 50 1.06 -7.67 18.04
CA ALA A 50 2.46 -7.29 17.78
C ALA A 50 3.05 -8.07 16.60
N ASN A 51 2.84 -9.38 16.52
CA ASN A 51 3.34 -10.18 15.39
C ASN A 51 2.67 -9.81 14.06
N ALA A 52 1.35 -9.56 14.07
CA ALA A 52 0.63 -9.11 12.88
C ALA A 52 1.11 -7.73 12.42
N GLY A 53 1.33 -6.82 13.36
CA GLY A 53 1.85 -5.48 13.10
C GLY A 53 3.30 -5.49 12.61
N ALA A 54 4.13 -6.42 13.07
CA ALA A 54 5.49 -6.60 12.58
C ALA A 54 5.49 -6.99 11.10
N ARG A 55 4.68 -7.99 10.74
CA ARG A 55 4.52 -8.40 9.34
C ARG A 55 3.97 -7.27 8.46
N LEU A 56 3.01 -6.49 8.98
CA LEU A 56 2.44 -5.38 8.22
C LEU A 56 3.43 -4.22 8.06
N ALA A 57 4.22 -3.91 9.10
CA ALA A 57 5.25 -2.88 9.04
C ALA A 57 6.34 -3.27 8.04
N GLU A 58 6.80 -4.52 8.08
CA GLU A 58 7.79 -5.05 7.14
C GLU A 58 7.31 -4.90 5.69
N LEU A 59 6.08 -5.29 5.40
CA LEU A 59 5.49 -5.16 4.07
C LEU A 59 5.47 -3.71 3.57
N HIS A 60 5.20 -2.74 4.45
CA HIS A 60 5.15 -1.33 4.06
C HIS A 60 6.53 -0.67 3.97
N VAL A 61 7.54 -1.16 4.71
CA VAL A 61 8.92 -0.67 4.59
C VAL A 61 9.58 -1.23 3.33
N THR A 62 9.27 -2.48 3.00
CA THR A 62 9.85 -3.21 1.86
C THR A 62 8.94 -3.22 0.63
N TYR A 63 8.08 -2.21 0.48
CA TYR A 63 7.10 -2.17 -0.61
C TYR A 63 7.75 -2.15 -1.99
N GLU A 64 8.92 -1.51 -2.13
CA GLU A 64 9.70 -1.43 -3.38
C GLU A 64 10.54 -2.67 -3.67
N THR A 65 10.50 -3.68 -2.81
CA THR A 65 11.24 -4.95 -2.98
C THR A 65 10.32 -6.15 -2.96
N GLN A 66 9.00 -5.94 -3.00
CA GLN A 66 8.05 -7.04 -3.12
C GLN A 66 8.17 -7.70 -4.51
N PRO A 67 7.69 -8.95 -4.65
CA PRO A 67 7.45 -9.52 -5.96
C PRO A 67 6.47 -8.66 -6.76
N GLU A 68 6.74 -8.46 -8.05
CA GLU A 68 5.81 -7.77 -8.94
C GLU A 68 4.53 -8.57 -9.13
N TYR A 69 3.39 -7.91 -9.03
CA TYR A 69 2.13 -8.51 -9.47
C TYR A 69 2.21 -8.75 -10.98
N PRO A 70 1.80 -9.94 -11.48
CA PRO A 70 1.98 -10.33 -12.88
C PRO A 70 0.98 -9.62 -13.79
N LEU A 71 1.22 -8.34 -14.08
CA LEU A 71 0.44 -7.55 -15.02
C LEU A 71 0.74 -7.95 -16.45
N GLU A 72 -0.27 -7.86 -17.31
CA GLU A 72 -0.10 -7.99 -18.75
C GLU A 72 0.49 -6.68 -19.29
N LYS A 73 1.67 -6.75 -19.90
CA LYS A 73 2.32 -5.62 -20.58
C LYS A 73 1.88 -5.61 -22.05
N ILE A 74 1.05 -4.63 -22.41
CA ILE A 74 0.55 -4.44 -23.77
C ILE A 74 1.36 -3.30 -24.41
N GLU A 75 2.22 -3.67 -25.36
CA GLU A 75 3.07 -2.72 -26.10
C GLU A 75 2.37 -2.22 -27.37
N ASN A 76 2.50 -0.93 -27.65
CA ASN A 76 2.02 -0.32 -28.89
C ASN A 76 3.11 -0.41 -29.96
N PRO A 77 2.93 -1.21 -31.03
CA PRO A 77 3.95 -1.40 -32.06
C PRO A 77 4.23 -0.15 -32.89
N ASN A 78 3.35 0.86 -32.85
CA ASN A 78 3.52 2.12 -33.56
C ASN A 78 4.26 3.18 -32.73
N ALA A 79 4.53 2.91 -31.45
CA ALA A 79 5.28 3.79 -30.57
C ALA A 79 6.73 3.31 -30.44
N LYS A 80 7.63 4.26 -30.19
CA LYS A 80 9.02 3.93 -29.85
C LYS A 80 9.05 3.32 -28.45
N LEU A 81 9.93 2.34 -28.23
CA LEU A 81 10.23 1.83 -26.89
C LEU A 81 10.62 2.99 -25.97
N ASP A 82 9.84 3.16 -24.90
CA ASP A 82 10.02 4.22 -23.93
C ASP A 82 9.55 3.78 -22.55
N TRP A 83 10.46 3.81 -21.58
CA TRP A 83 10.18 3.52 -20.17
C TRP A 83 9.90 4.77 -19.36
N CYS A 84 10.02 5.96 -19.95
CA CYS A 84 9.78 7.21 -19.26
C CYS A 84 8.28 7.44 -19.08
N VAL A 85 7.93 7.91 -17.89
CA VAL A 85 6.58 8.37 -17.58
C VAL A 85 6.47 9.87 -17.83
N GLU A 86 5.40 10.30 -18.49
CA GLU A 86 4.97 11.70 -18.46
C GLU A 86 3.80 11.86 -17.50
N LYS A 87 2.70 11.13 -17.77
CA LYS A 87 1.50 11.14 -16.94
C LYS A 87 0.66 9.90 -17.17
N MET A 88 0.63 9.01 -16.18
CA MET A 88 -0.17 7.79 -16.26
C MET A 88 -1.67 8.06 -16.12
N LYS A 89 -2.49 7.17 -16.67
CA LYS A 89 -3.95 7.25 -16.58
C LYS A 89 -4.57 5.88 -16.36
N LEU A 90 -5.32 5.73 -15.27
CA LEU A 90 -6.15 4.53 -15.06
C LEU A 90 -7.32 4.54 -16.03
N SER A 91 -7.67 3.35 -16.53
CA SER A 91 -8.91 3.13 -17.27
C SER A 91 -10.14 3.42 -16.39
N LYS A 92 -11.30 3.64 -17.02
CA LYS A 92 -12.54 3.95 -16.28
C LYS A 92 -12.98 2.80 -15.36
N ASP A 93 -12.75 1.56 -15.80
CA ASP A 93 -13.02 0.33 -15.05
C ASP A 93 -11.88 -0.06 -14.08
N LYS A 94 -10.75 0.67 -14.11
CA LYS A 94 -9.55 0.45 -13.31
C LYS A 94 -8.90 -0.93 -13.50
N GLN A 95 -9.16 -1.60 -14.62
CA GLN A 95 -8.54 -2.87 -14.96
C GLN A 95 -7.22 -2.71 -15.72
N SER A 96 -6.93 -1.50 -16.21
CA SER A 96 -5.67 -1.16 -16.87
C SER A 96 -5.17 0.24 -16.51
N LEU A 97 -3.88 0.44 -16.75
CA LEU A 97 -3.16 1.68 -16.55
C LEU A 97 -2.39 1.99 -17.84
N VAL A 98 -2.76 3.08 -18.51
CA VAL A 98 -1.97 3.63 -19.60
C VAL A 98 -0.75 4.29 -18.97
N TYR A 99 0.43 3.73 -19.23
CA TYR A 99 1.69 4.21 -18.66
C TYR A 99 2.22 5.40 -19.47
N ASN A 100 2.35 5.20 -20.78
CA ASN A 100 2.68 6.21 -21.80
C ASN A 100 2.16 5.73 -23.18
N ASP A 101 2.61 6.35 -24.27
CA ASP A 101 2.20 5.97 -25.63
C ASP A 101 2.67 4.58 -26.07
N PHE A 102 3.72 4.06 -25.43
CA PHE A 102 4.32 2.75 -25.69
C PHE A 102 3.67 1.62 -24.90
N LEU A 103 3.38 1.83 -23.62
CA LEU A 103 3.02 0.75 -22.69
C LEU A 103 1.67 0.98 -22.02
N THR A 104 0.84 -0.07 -22.01
CA THR A 104 -0.33 -0.20 -21.14
C THR A 104 -0.19 -1.44 -20.26
N LEU A 105 -0.43 -1.28 -18.97
CA LEU A 105 -0.42 -2.37 -18.00
C LEU A 105 -1.86 -2.82 -17.71
N ALA A 106 -2.21 -4.06 -18.01
CA ALA A 106 -3.54 -4.62 -17.82
C ALA A 106 -3.56 -5.76 -16.78
N GLY A 107 -4.76 -6.17 -16.38
CA GLY A 107 -4.96 -7.23 -15.39
C GLY A 107 -4.87 -6.75 -13.93
N ILE A 108 -5.11 -5.45 -13.68
CA ILE A 108 -5.09 -4.89 -12.33
C ILE A 108 -6.30 -5.44 -11.54
N PRO A 109 -6.08 -6.13 -10.39
CA PRO A 109 -7.16 -6.68 -9.60
C PRO A 109 -7.91 -5.58 -8.84
N ALA A 110 -9.23 -5.73 -8.69
CA ALA A 110 -10.06 -4.74 -7.98
C ALA A 110 -9.63 -4.55 -6.51
N GLU A 111 -9.09 -5.61 -5.90
CA GLU A 111 -8.55 -5.64 -4.54
C GLU A 111 -7.44 -4.60 -4.34
N ALA A 112 -6.67 -4.26 -5.38
CA ALA A 112 -5.61 -3.26 -5.32
C ALA A 112 -6.12 -1.88 -4.90
N PHE A 113 -7.41 -1.60 -5.11
CA PHE A 113 -8.03 -0.32 -4.77
C PHE A 113 -8.72 -0.30 -3.40
N THR A 114 -8.85 -1.46 -2.75
CA THR A 114 -9.58 -1.57 -1.48
C THR A 114 -8.77 -1.08 -0.29
N TYR A 115 -7.44 -1.17 -0.36
CA TYR A 115 -6.55 -0.57 0.62
C TYR A 115 -6.34 0.91 0.32
N ARG A 116 -6.84 1.80 1.20
CA ARG A 116 -6.75 3.25 1.05
C ARG A 116 -5.82 3.89 2.07
N LEU A 117 -5.00 4.81 1.58
CA LEU A 117 -4.15 5.73 2.32
C LEU A 117 -4.76 7.13 2.21
N GLY A 118 -5.56 7.52 3.20
CA GLY A 118 -6.40 8.70 3.11
C GLY A 118 -7.51 8.52 2.07
N ASN A 119 -7.57 9.42 1.08
CA ASN A 119 -8.62 9.44 0.06
C ASN A 119 -8.27 8.68 -1.22
N ARG A 120 -7.14 7.97 -1.28
CA ARG A 120 -6.67 7.26 -2.48
C ARG A 120 -6.15 5.87 -2.13
N SER A 121 -6.20 4.93 -3.06
CA SER A 121 -5.47 3.68 -2.94
C SER A 121 -3.96 3.90 -3.07
N ALA A 122 -3.15 2.91 -2.69
CA ALA A 122 -1.71 2.99 -2.88
C ALA A 122 -1.33 3.15 -4.37
N LEU A 123 -2.01 2.44 -5.27
CA LEU A 123 -1.79 2.59 -6.71
C LEU A 123 -2.22 3.97 -7.22
N GLU A 124 -3.35 4.51 -6.75
CA GLU A 124 -3.78 5.87 -7.11
C GLU A 124 -2.80 6.94 -6.62
N TRP A 125 -2.08 6.70 -5.52
CA TRP A 125 -0.97 7.56 -5.09
C TRP A 125 0.21 7.49 -6.04
N VAL A 126 0.61 6.28 -6.48
CA VAL A 126 1.70 6.13 -7.47
C VAL A 126 1.35 6.88 -8.75
N VAL A 127 0.14 6.70 -9.29
CA VAL A 127 -0.32 7.40 -10.51
C VAL A 127 -0.31 8.92 -10.36
N ASP A 128 -0.63 9.43 -9.18
CA ASP A 128 -0.69 10.87 -8.90
C ASP A 128 0.68 11.51 -8.68
N GLN A 129 1.61 10.78 -8.08
CA GLN A 129 2.93 11.31 -7.69
C GLN A 129 3.99 11.08 -8.77
N TYR A 130 3.92 9.96 -9.50
CA TYR A 130 4.85 9.63 -10.58
C TYR A 130 4.36 10.20 -11.92
N GLN A 131 4.42 11.53 -12.03
CA GLN A 131 4.18 12.28 -13.26
C GLN A 131 5.15 13.46 -13.33
N VAL A 132 5.56 13.84 -14.53
CA VAL A 132 6.37 15.04 -14.75
C VAL A 132 5.50 16.27 -14.50
N THR A 133 5.92 17.09 -13.55
CA THR A 133 5.20 18.32 -13.18
C THR A 133 6.16 19.49 -13.10
N THR A 134 5.71 20.68 -13.48
CA THR A 134 6.49 21.91 -13.35
C THR A 134 5.69 22.90 -12.52
N ASP A 135 6.26 23.35 -11.40
CA ASP A 135 5.63 24.35 -10.55
C ASP A 135 5.62 25.71 -11.25
N LYS A 136 4.44 26.30 -11.41
CA LYS A 136 4.27 27.54 -12.17
C LYS A 136 4.97 28.74 -11.53
N ARG A 137 5.17 28.72 -10.21
CA ARG A 137 5.74 29.85 -9.47
C ARG A 137 7.28 29.82 -9.49
N SER A 138 7.86 28.66 -9.26
CA SER A 138 9.31 28.48 -9.17
C SER A 138 9.95 28.08 -10.51
N GLY A 139 9.17 27.53 -11.44
CA GLY A 139 9.67 26.95 -12.69
C GLY A 139 10.43 25.63 -12.50
N ILE A 140 10.46 25.08 -11.28
CA ILE A 140 11.16 23.82 -10.99
C ILE A 140 10.33 22.64 -11.51
N THR A 141 10.97 21.82 -12.35
CA THR A 141 10.41 20.56 -12.84
C THR A 141 10.74 19.43 -11.88
N ASN A 142 9.71 18.70 -11.46
CA ASN A 142 9.81 17.43 -10.77
C ASN A 142 9.59 16.32 -11.80
N ASP A 143 10.65 15.57 -12.07
CA ASP A 143 10.67 14.43 -12.98
C ASP A 143 11.00 13.16 -12.19
N PRO A 144 10.09 12.18 -12.11
CA PRO A 144 10.30 10.95 -11.34
C PRO A 144 11.13 9.89 -12.11
N ASN A 145 11.47 10.13 -13.37
CA ASN A 145 12.18 9.17 -14.20
C ASN A 145 13.63 8.97 -13.73
N ARG A 146 14.07 7.70 -13.73
CA ARG A 146 15.40 7.30 -13.27
C ARG A 146 16.23 6.80 -14.45
N ALA A 147 17.22 7.59 -14.87
CA ALA A 147 18.09 7.21 -15.98
C ALA A 147 18.95 5.96 -15.67
N ASP A 148 19.24 5.72 -14.39
CA ASP A 148 19.96 4.55 -13.88
C ASP A 148 19.09 3.29 -13.79
N ASP A 149 17.77 3.43 -13.74
CA ASP A 149 16.81 2.32 -13.61
C ASP A 149 15.50 2.68 -14.34
N PRO A 150 15.49 2.63 -15.69
CA PRO A 150 14.37 3.12 -16.49
C PRO A 150 13.04 2.41 -16.19
N GLU A 151 13.10 1.13 -15.82
CA GLU A 151 11.92 0.30 -15.51
C GLU A 151 11.45 0.43 -14.05
N TYR A 152 12.12 1.24 -13.21
CA TYR A 152 11.81 1.38 -11.80
C TYR A 152 10.32 1.62 -11.53
N ILE A 153 9.70 2.54 -12.27
CA ILE A 153 8.30 2.94 -12.04
C ILE A 153 7.35 1.83 -12.48
N VAL A 154 7.65 1.15 -13.60
CA VAL A 154 6.86 0.00 -14.08
C VAL A 154 6.89 -1.12 -13.06
N ARG A 155 8.07 -1.45 -12.53
CA ARG A 155 8.25 -2.43 -11.46
C ARG A 155 7.50 -2.02 -10.21
N LEU A 156 7.64 -0.76 -9.78
CA LEU A 156 7.00 -0.22 -8.59
C LEU A 156 5.47 -0.39 -8.62
N ILE A 157 4.84 -0.19 -9.77
CA ILE A 157 3.39 -0.40 -9.95
C ILE A 157 3.00 -1.84 -9.59
N GLY A 158 3.72 -2.82 -10.15
CA GLY A 158 3.50 -4.23 -9.86
C GLY A 158 3.68 -4.55 -8.37
N GLN A 159 4.72 -3.99 -7.74
CA GLN A 159 5.02 -4.23 -6.33
C GLN A 159 3.98 -3.62 -5.39
N VAL A 160 3.53 -2.40 -5.68
CA VAL A 160 2.47 -1.72 -4.91
C VAL A 160 1.13 -2.45 -5.02
N ILE A 161 0.83 -3.04 -6.19
CA ILE A 161 -0.34 -3.90 -6.34
C ILE A 161 -0.21 -5.14 -5.46
N THR A 162 0.95 -5.82 -5.47
CA THR A 162 1.21 -6.96 -4.58
C THR A 162 1.00 -6.60 -3.11
N VAL A 163 1.59 -5.49 -2.63
CA VAL A 163 1.39 -5.01 -1.25
C VAL A 163 -0.10 -4.80 -0.93
N SER A 164 -0.84 -4.20 -1.87
CA SER A 164 -2.26 -3.89 -1.68
C SER A 164 -3.11 -5.17 -1.59
N VAL A 165 -2.83 -6.17 -2.44
CA VAL A 165 -3.51 -7.47 -2.44
C VAL A 165 -3.14 -8.31 -1.22
N GLU A 166 -1.85 -8.41 -0.89
CA GLU A 166 -1.36 -9.16 0.27
C GLU A 166 -1.92 -8.62 1.58
N LYS A 167 -2.03 -7.30 1.70
CA LYS A 167 -2.68 -6.67 2.86
C LYS A 167 -4.15 -7.05 2.97
N CYS A 168 -4.88 -7.13 1.85
CA CYS A 168 -6.28 -7.56 1.85
C CYS A 168 -6.42 -9.04 2.25
N ALA A 169 -5.53 -9.89 1.75
CA ALA A 169 -5.47 -11.30 2.13
C ALA A 169 -5.12 -11.47 3.64
N ALA A 170 -4.16 -10.70 4.14
CA ALA A 170 -3.79 -10.68 5.56
C ALA A 170 -4.94 -10.19 6.44
N ARG A 171 -5.72 -9.19 5.98
CA ARG A 171 -6.94 -8.72 6.67
C ARG A 171 -7.97 -9.85 6.83
N VAL A 172 -8.22 -10.64 5.79
CA VAL A 172 -9.16 -11.78 5.85
C VAL A 172 -8.66 -12.87 6.80
N ARG A 173 -7.37 -13.18 6.79
CA ARG A 173 -6.76 -14.18 7.69
C ARG A 173 -6.79 -13.72 9.15
N ALA A 174 -6.54 -12.43 9.42
CA ALA A 174 -6.60 -11.86 10.76
C ALA A 174 -8.05 -11.81 11.31
N ILE A 175 -9.05 -11.51 10.48
CA ILE A 175 -10.47 -11.54 10.87
C ILE A 175 -10.90 -12.95 11.30
N LYS A 176 -10.45 -14.00 10.59
CA LYS A 176 -10.75 -15.39 10.97
C LYS A 176 -10.10 -15.80 12.30
N LEU A 177 -8.93 -15.25 12.63
CA LEU A 177 -8.26 -15.48 13.92
C LEU A 177 -8.83 -14.61 15.05
N GLY A 178 -9.46 -13.48 14.71
CA GLY A 178 -9.95 -12.46 15.64
C GLY A 178 -11.44 -12.53 16.00
N ALA A 179 -12.16 -13.61 15.67
CA ALA A 179 -13.57 -13.77 16.03
C ALA A 179 -13.83 -13.70 17.56
N HIS A 180 -12.79 -13.79 18.39
CA HIS A 180 -12.84 -13.54 19.85
C HIS A 180 -12.33 -12.16 20.30
N ALA A 181 -11.65 -11.37 19.46
CA ALA A 181 -11.04 -10.09 19.82
C ALA A 181 -11.98 -8.87 19.63
N SER A 182 -13.12 -9.05 18.94
CA SER A 182 -14.06 -7.96 18.61
C SER A 182 -14.76 -7.32 19.82
N ARG A 183 -14.61 -7.87 21.02
CA ARG A 183 -15.15 -7.29 22.26
C ARG A 183 -14.22 -6.28 22.93
N VAL A 184 -12.94 -6.22 22.56
CA VAL A 184 -11.93 -5.44 23.31
C VAL A 184 -11.40 -4.21 22.55
N LEU A 185 -11.43 -4.20 21.22
CA LEU A 185 -11.09 -3.02 20.40
C LEU A 185 -12.31 -2.11 20.21
#